data_AF-A0A842QH90-F1
#
_entry.id   AF-A0A842QH90-F1
#
_cell.length_a   1.000
_cell.length_b   1.000
_cell.length_c   1.000
_cell.angle_alpha   90.00
_cell.angle_beta   90.00
_cell.angle_gamma   90.00
#
_symmetry.space_group_name_H-M   'P 1'
#
loop_
_entity.id
_entity.type
_entity.pdbx_description
1 polymer ?
#
loop_
_entity_poly.entity_id
_entity_poly.type
_entity_poly.pdbx_seq_one_letter_code
_entity_poly.pdbx_strand_id
1 'polypeptide(L)'
;MAKTIRCPACGGPVRVIHNDEVNRCEYCASPVLGPDQDRDCVNHPGRLAKGVCHVCGDLLCEECMEKRVADYGGKLFTIVNCTKSRCKSESSWAKPLNEEYHRLTNMEWANDVDNKILRVTGLGAILMMVFELVFIISMLYIRFFTDWGWTNIPNLLIPGDTVIILGILGNLLSAFLLQTSLQVYVHERQLAAGMALVVMLIIEAAFLIFRGLFFNLLSLPNQYLLPILFVAFGIATLMVFSGSLLAIRTGYKKRKQIQAAKEELGLTD
;
A
#
# COMPACT_ATOMS: atom_id res chain seq x y z
N MET A 1 8.93 33.67 34.80
CA MET A 1 7.74 32.79 34.83
C MET A 1 7.53 32.26 33.43
N ALA A 2 7.46 30.93 33.24
CA ALA A 2 7.22 30.35 31.92
C ALA A 2 5.81 30.73 31.43
N LYS A 3 5.75 31.52 30.35
CA LYS A 3 4.48 31.96 29.72
C LYS A 3 3.86 30.76 29.02
N THR A 4 2.55 30.58 29.14
CA THR A 4 1.82 29.51 28.42
C THR A 4 1.03 30.13 27.29
N ILE A 5 1.22 29.64 26.06
CA ILE A 5 0.50 30.06 24.86
C ILE A 5 -0.34 28.90 24.32
N ARG A 6 -1.23 29.15 23.36
CA ARG A 6 -1.99 28.09 22.68
C ARG A 6 -1.34 27.72 21.36
N CYS A 7 -1.25 26.42 21.07
CA CYS A 7 -0.77 25.91 19.80
C CYS A 7 -1.75 26.33 18.68
N PRO A 8 -1.28 26.99 17.61
CA PRO A 8 -2.15 27.41 16.51
C PRO A 8 -2.68 26.22 15.69
N ALA A 9 -2.02 25.05 15.76
CA ALA A 9 -2.43 23.86 15.00
C ALA A 9 -3.55 23.06 15.68
N CYS A 10 -3.47 22.83 17.00
CA CYS A 10 -4.42 21.96 17.72
C CYS A 10 -5.12 22.63 18.91
N GLY A 11 -4.81 23.89 19.22
CA GLY A 11 -5.36 24.63 20.37
C GLY A 11 -4.84 24.21 21.74
N GLY A 12 -3.96 23.20 21.81
CA GLY A 12 -3.36 22.70 23.05
C GLY A 12 -2.42 23.70 23.73
N PRO A 13 -2.21 23.61 25.05
CA PRO A 13 -1.29 24.48 25.77
C PRO A 13 0.17 24.20 25.37
N VAL A 14 0.96 25.26 25.24
CA VAL A 14 2.41 25.21 24.98
C VAL A 14 3.11 26.05 26.03
N ARG A 15 3.99 25.42 26.81
CA ARG A 15 4.83 26.12 27.77
C ARG A 15 6.02 26.72 27.01
N VAL A 16 6.18 28.04 27.07
CA VAL A 16 7.33 28.74 26.50
C VAL A 16 8.48 28.60 27.49
N ILE A 17 9.38 27.65 27.19
CA ILE A 17 10.59 27.35 27.99
C ILE A 17 11.77 28.14 27.43
N HIS A 18 11.84 28.26 26.10
CA HIS A 18 12.86 29.00 25.39
C HIS A 18 12.22 30.23 24.72
N ASN A 19 12.86 31.40 24.87
CA ASN A 19 12.39 32.65 24.26
C ASN A 19 12.99 32.85 22.86
N ASP A 20 14.12 32.22 22.61
CA ASP A 20 14.96 32.29 21.41
C ASP A 20 14.82 31.05 20.51
N GLU A 21 14.36 29.92 21.06
CA GLU A 21 14.14 28.66 20.33
C GLU A 21 12.66 28.31 20.19
N VAL A 22 12.33 27.53 19.15
CA VAL A 22 10.97 27.08 18.90
C VAL A 22 10.50 26.08 19.97
N ASN A 23 9.33 26.34 20.55
CA ASN A 23 8.73 25.48 21.57
C ASN A 23 7.86 24.41 20.90
N ARG A 24 7.81 23.18 21.44
CA ARG A 24 6.96 22.12 20.87
C ARG A 24 5.67 21.96 21.65
N CYS A 25 4.55 21.83 20.94
CA CYS A 25 3.29 21.47 21.58
C CYS A 25 3.35 20.03 22.11
N GLU A 26 3.06 19.83 23.39
CA GLU A 26 3.06 18.49 24.01
C GLU A 26 2.01 17.55 23.38
N TYR A 27 0.93 18.10 22.81
CA TYR A 27 -0.17 17.32 22.24
C TYR A 27 0.07 16.85 20.80
N CYS A 28 0.55 17.73 19.92
CA CYS A 28 0.70 17.42 18.49
C CYS A 28 2.15 17.53 17.98
N ALA A 29 3.11 17.79 18.87
CA ALA A 29 4.51 18.03 18.57
C ALA A 29 4.79 19.18 17.58
N SER A 30 3.77 19.99 17.24
CA SER A 30 3.93 21.10 16.30
C SER A 30 4.91 22.15 16.87
N PRO A 31 5.86 22.64 16.06
CA PRO A 31 6.70 23.78 16.42
C PRO A 31 5.87 25.05 16.56
N VAL A 32 6.02 25.76 17.69
CA VAL A 32 5.31 26.99 18.02
C VAL A 32 6.30 28.06 18.46
N LEU A 33 6.21 29.21 17.80
CA LEU A 33 7.02 30.38 18.12
C LEU A 33 6.57 31.01 19.45
N GLY A 34 7.54 31.47 20.23
CA GLY A 34 7.27 32.36 21.34
C GLY A 34 6.65 33.68 20.85
N PRO A 35 5.87 34.37 21.71
CA PRO A 35 5.19 35.61 21.32
C PRO A 35 6.15 36.75 20.97
N ASP A 36 7.36 36.73 21.52
CA ASP A 36 8.40 37.74 21.32
C ASP A 36 9.56 37.20 20.44
N GLN A 37 9.40 36.00 19.88
CA GLN A 37 10.43 35.34 19.07
C GLN A 37 10.38 35.86 17.63
N ASP A 38 11.55 36.17 17.07
CA ASP A 38 11.66 36.54 15.67
C ASP A 38 11.33 35.34 14.77
N ARG A 39 10.68 35.61 13.64
CA ARG A 39 10.29 34.62 12.61
C ARG A 39 11.37 34.44 11.54
N ASP A 40 12.42 35.25 11.60
CA ASP A 40 13.50 35.24 10.63
C ASP A 40 14.51 34.11 10.91
N CYS A 41 15.31 33.81 9.90
CA CYS A 41 16.42 32.88 10.01
C CYS A 41 17.45 33.41 11.00
N VAL A 42 17.87 32.56 11.94
CA VAL A 42 18.90 32.91 12.95
C VAL A 42 20.22 33.38 12.32
N ASN A 43 20.55 32.87 11.12
CA ASN A 43 21.79 33.22 10.42
C ASN A 43 21.61 34.38 9.41
N HIS A 44 20.38 34.73 9.03
CA HIS A 44 20.08 35.75 8.02
C HIS A 44 18.93 36.65 8.48
N PRO A 45 19.21 37.71 9.26
CA PRO A 45 18.20 38.67 9.70
C PRO A 45 17.51 39.33 8.50
N GLY A 46 16.18 39.46 8.53
CA GLY A 46 15.36 39.99 7.43
C GLY A 46 14.87 38.94 6.43
N ARG A 47 15.25 37.66 6.60
CA ARG A 47 14.78 36.56 5.75
C ARG A 47 13.95 35.58 6.56
N LEU A 48 12.68 35.44 6.19
CA LEU A 48 11.73 34.51 6.82
C LEU A 48 12.27 33.08 6.85
N ALA A 49 12.15 32.44 8.01
CA ALA A 49 12.48 31.04 8.16
C ALA A 49 11.44 30.16 7.45
N LYS A 50 11.94 29.08 6.83
CA LYS A 50 11.12 28.07 6.12
C LYS A 50 11.11 26.72 6.84
N GLY A 51 11.99 26.53 7.83
CA GLY A 51 12.07 25.29 8.60
C GLY A 51 12.63 25.52 10.00
N VAL A 52 12.48 24.49 10.83
CA VAL A 52 12.99 24.45 12.22
C VAL A 52 14.01 23.34 12.32
N CYS A 53 15.18 23.61 12.90
CA CYS A 53 16.16 22.57 13.17
C CYS A 53 15.60 21.55 14.15
N HIS A 54 15.62 20.26 13.79
CA HIS A 54 15.05 19.21 14.61
C HIS A 54 15.81 18.98 15.93
N VAL A 55 17.09 19.35 15.97
CA VAL A 55 17.98 19.18 17.14
C VAL A 55 17.93 20.39 18.07
N CYS A 56 18.29 21.58 17.57
CA CYS A 56 18.41 22.78 18.41
C CYS A 56 17.20 23.72 18.36
N GLY A 57 16.17 23.44 17.57
CA GLY A 57 14.97 24.29 17.50
C GLY A 57 15.16 25.65 16.82
N ASP A 58 16.34 25.92 16.24
CA ASP A 58 16.61 27.16 15.49
C ASP A 58 15.73 27.29 14.25
N LEU A 59 15.36 28.53 13.93
CA LEU A 59 14.69 28.88 12.69
C LEU A 59 15.69 29.08 11.54
N LEU A 60 15.43 28.42 10.41
CA LEU A 60 16.34 28.38 9.26
C LEU A 60 15.63 28.79 7.96
N CYS A 61 16.30 29.59 7.14
CA CYS A 61 15.93 29.78 5.74
C CYS A 61 16.41 28.59 4.87
N GLU A 62 15.95 28.55 3.62
CA GLU A 62 16.28 27.49 2.64
C GLU A 62 17.78 27.24 2.43
N GLU A 63 18.62 28.28 2.51
CA GLU A 63 20.07 28.15 2.37
C GLU A 63 20.78 27.64 3.62
N CYS A 64 20.15 27.75 4.79
CA CYS A 64 20.73 27.34 6.07
C CYS A 64 20.23 25.96 6.53
N MET A 65 19.27 25.38 5.80
CA MET A 65 18.71 24.07 6.12
C MET A 65 19.43 22.96 5.37
N GLU A 66 19.82 21.93 6.11
CA GLU A 66 20.27 20.65 5.56
C GLU A 66 19.14 19.64 5.76
N LYS A 67 18.50 19.24 4.66
CA LYS A 67 17.50 18.17 4.67
C LYS A 67 18.23 16.83 4.71
N ARG A 68 17.87 15.96 5.64
CA ARG A 68 18.42 14.60 5.76
C ARG A 68 17.27 13.60 5.79
N VAL A 69 17.49 12.41 5.25
CA VAL A 69 16.50 11.32 5.22
C VAL A 69 17.04 10.13 5.99
N ALA A 70 16.16 9.50 6.76
CA ALA A 70 16.46 8.26 7.46
C ALA A 70 15.27 7.30 7.41
N ASP A 71 15.59 6.01 7.47
CA ASP A 71 14.59 4.95 7.64
C ASP A 71 14.38 4.71 9.14
N TYR A 72 13.13 4.84 9.60
CA TYR A 72 12.72 4.45 10.94
C TYR A 72 11.53 3.50 10.85
N GLY A 73 11.77 2.20 11.06
CA GLY A 73 10.73 1.18 11.04
C GLY A 73 10.11 0.92 9.66
N GLY A 74 10.87 1.11 8.58
CA GLY A 74 10.42 0.92 7.20
C GLY A 74 9.70 2.15 6.61
N LYS A 75 9.74 3.29 7.30
CA LYS A 75 9.22 4.58 6.82
C LYS A 75 10.36 5.56 6.68
N LEU A 76 10.43 6.23 5.53
CA LEU A 76 11.39 7.31 5.28
C LEU A 76 10.89 8.59 5.95
N PHE A 77 11.71 9.15 6.83
CA PHE A 77 11.46 10.44 7.48
C PHE A 77 12.47 11.48 6.97
N THR A 78 11.96 12.66 6.63
CA THR A 78 12.79 13.82 6.32
C THR A 78 12.95 14.67 7.57
N ILE A 79 14.19 14.88 8.01
CA ILE A 79 14.54 15.78 9.10
C ILE A 79 15.25 17.02 8.53
N VAL A 80 15.03 18.15 9.16
CA VAL A 80 15.68 19.43 8.81
C VAL A 80 16.67 19.77 9.92
N ASN A 81 17.93 20.01 9.56
CA ASN A 81 18.97 20.38 10.51
C ASN A 81 19.69 21.67 10.11
N CYS A 82 20.22 22.39 11.09
CA CYS A 82 21.14 23.50 10.85
C CYS A 82 22.57 22.99 10.66
N THR A 83 23.45 23.88 10.19
CA THR A 83 24.85 23.53 9.88
C THR A 83 25.77 23.46 11.10
N LYS A 84 25.27 23.75 12.32
CA LYS A 84 26.03 23.69 13.57
C LYS A 84 26.59 22.27 13.79
N SER A 85 27.85 22.18 14.26
CA SER A 85 28.58 20.91 14.42
C SER A 85 27.85 19.90 15.31
N ARG A 86 27.30 20.36 16.43
CA ARG A 86 26.47 19.56 17.33
C ARG A 86 25.26 18.95 16.61
N CYS A 87 24.51 19.76 15.86
CA CYS A 87 23.30 19.31 15.16
C CYS A 87 23.63 18.30 14.05
N LYS A 88 24.76 18.47 13.34
CA LYS A 88 25.25 17.48 12.38
C LYS A 88 25.64 16.16 13.05
N SER A 89 26.27 16.21 14.24
CA SER A 89 26.66 15.01 14.96
C SER A 89 25.46 14.21 15.47
N GLU A 90 24.46 14.89 16.06
CA GLU A 90 23.23 14.24 16.57
C GLU A 90 22.33 13.71 15.45
N SER A 91 22.45 14.25 14.23
CA SER A 91 21.69 13.81 13.05
C SER A 91 22.50 12.96 12.06
N SER A 92 23.70 12.52 12.44
CA SER A 92 24.59 11.74 11.59
C SER A 92 24.01 10.39 11.15
N TRP A 93 23.07 9.84 11.94
CA TRP A 93 22.31 8.64 11.61
C TRP A 93 21.40 8.81 10.39
N ALA A 94 21.03 10.05 10.01
CA ALA A 94 20.30 10.37 8.79
C ALA A 94 21.28 10.82 7.69
N LYS A 95 21.07 10.38 6.46
CA LYS A 95 21.91 10.77 5.32
C LYS A 95 21.43 12.08 4.73
N PRO A 96 22.31 13.00 4.28
CA PRO A 96 21.88 14.18 3.56
C PRO A 96 21.03 13.81 2.35
N LEU A 97 19.93 14.53 2.17
CA LEU A 97 19.03 14.34 1.04
C LEU A 97 19.75 14.82 -0.21
N ASN A 98 19.96 13.92 -1.16
CA ASN A 98 20.34 14.32 -2.51
C ASN A 98 19.08 14.86 -3.20
N GLU A 99 18.93 16.19 -3.24
CA GLU A 99 17.77 16.85 -3.85
C GLU A 99 17.63 16.51 -5.34
N GLU A 100 18.75 16.28 -6.03
CA GLU A 100 18.75 15.91 -7.44
C GLU A 100 18.27 14.47 -7.65
N TYR A 101 18.73 13.53 -6.81
CA TYR A 101 18.19 12.16 -6.79
C TYR A 101 16.69 12.16 -6.50
N HIS A 102 16.24 12.92 -5.49
CA HIS A 102 14.82 13.02 -5.17
C HIS A 102 13.99 13.61 -6.31
N ARG A 103 14.52 14.62 -7.01
CA ARG A 103 13.89 15.19 -8.22
C ARG A 103 13.76 14.13 -9.32
N LEU A 104 14.82 13.38 -9.58
CA LEU A 104 14.86 12.34 -10.62
C LEU A 104 13.97 11.13 -10.27
N THR A 105 13.81 10.82 -8.99
CA THR A 105 12.95 9.73 -8.50
C THR A 105 11.56 10.18 -8.05
N ASN A 106 11.10 11.39 -8.41
CA ASN A 106 9.73 11.80 -8.08
C ASN A 106 8.71 10.87 -8.79
N MET A 107 7.86 10.23 -7.99
CA MET A 107 6.84 9.26 -8.44
C MET A 107 5.40 9.76 -8.27
N GLU A 108 5.17 11.07 -8.13
CA GLU A 108 3.81 11.64 -8.01
C GLU A 108 2.86 11.16 -9.13
N TRP A 109 3.38 10.95 -10.34
CA TRP A 109 2.62 10.40 -11.46
C TRP A 109 2.04 9.00 -11.20
N ALA A 110 2.64 8.23 -10.29
CA ALA A 110 2.25 6.86 -10.00
C ALA A 110 1.04 6.78 -9.06
N ASN A 111 0.79 7.82 -8.24
CA ASN A 111 -0.28 7.80 -7.23
C ASN A 111 -1.67 7.53 -7.84
N ASP A 112 -1.97 8.18 -8.97
CA ASP A 112 -3.25 7.99 -9.67
C ASP A 112 -3.37 6.59 -10.29
N VAL A 113 -2.26 6.06 -10.78
CA VAL A 113 -2.21 4.72 -11.39
C VAL A 113 -2.36 3.64 -10.31
N ASP A 114 -1.71 3.83 -9.17
CA ASP A 114 -1.72 2.92 -8.03
C ASP A 114 -3.12 2.81 -7.42
N ASN A 115 -3.84 3.93 -7.31
CA ASN A 115 -5.24 3.94 -6.87
C ASN A 115 -6.17 3.22 -7.87
N LYS A 116 -5.95 3.40 -9.18
CA LYS A 116 -6.70 2.66 -10.22
C LYS A 116 -6.43 1.16 -10.15
N ILE A 117 -5.17 0.76 -10.01
CA ILE A 117 -4.78 -0.65 -9.84
C ILE A 117 -5.48 -1.25 -8.64
N LEU A 118 -5.44 -0.59 -7.48
CA LEU A 118 -6.07 -1.06 -6.25
C LEU A 118 -7.58 -1.25 -6.43
N ARG A 119 -8.27 -0.28 -7.04
CA ARG A 119 -9.72 -0.36 -7.27
C ARG A 119 -10.09 -1.50 -8.20
N VAL A 120 -9.36 -1.66 -9.30
CA VAL A 120 -9.65 -2.70 -10.31
C VAL A 120 -9.33 -4.09 -9.76
N THR A 121 -8.15 -4.28 -9.17
CA THR A 121 -7.75 -5.58 -8.58
C THR A 121 -8.58 -5.93 -7.35
N GLY A 122 -8.84 -4.97 -6.46
CA GLY A 122 -9.65 -5.16 -5.27
C GLY A 122 -11.11 -5.47 -5.59
N LEU A 123 -11.73 -4.74 -6.53
CA LEU A 123 -13.09 -5.05 -6.99
C LEU A 123 -13.14 -6.42 -7.68
N GLY A 124 -12.14 -6.76 -8.50
CA GLY A 124 -12.01 -8.09 -9.09
C GLY A 124 -11.95 -9.19 -8.02
N ALA A 125 -11.10 -9.03 -6.99
CA ALA A 125 -10.97 -9.99 -5.90
C ALA A 125 -12.27 -10.14 -5.08
N ILE A 126 -12.99 -9.05 -4.82
CA ILE A 126 -14.32 -9.09 -4.18
C ILE A 126 -15.31 -9.88 -5.04
N LEU A 127 -15.32 -9.65 -6.37
CA LEU A 127 -16.18 -10.42 -7.27
C LEU A 127 -15.82 -11.91 -7.29
N MET A 128 -14.54 -12.27 -7.19
CA MET A 128 -14.12 -13.67 -7.04
C MET A 128 -14.65 -14.30 -5.75
N MET A 129 -14.58 -13.58 -4.62
CA MET A 129 -15.16 -14.07 -3.36
C MET A 129 -16.68 -14.25 -3.44
N VAL A 130 -17.39 -13.31 -4.06
CA VAL A 130 -18.84 -13.43 -4.28
C VAL A 130 -19.14 -14.62 -5.21
N PHE A 131 -18.34 -14.80 -6.26
CA PHE A 131 -18.43 -15.95 -7.15
C PHE A 131 -18.25 -17.28 -6.38
N GLU A 132 -17.22 -17.40 -5.54
CA GLU A 132 -16.99 -18.60 -4.73
C GLU A 132 -18.16 -18.90 -3.79
N LEU A 133 -18.72 -17.87 -3.16
CA LEU A 133 -19.90 -18.02 -2.32
C LEU A 133 -21.10 -18.57 -3.11
N VAL A 134 -21.39 -17.97 -4.27
CA VAL A 134 -22.48 -18.43 -5.15
C VAL A 134 -22.23 -19.85 -5.67
N PHE A 135 -20.99 -20.17 -6.03
CA PHE A 135 -20.58 -21.50 -6.46
C PHE A 135 -20.83 -22.54 -5.37
N ILE A 136 -20.37 -22.28 -4.14
CA ILE A 136 -20.56 -23.19 -3.01
C ILE A 136 -22.04 -23.40 -2.69
N ILE A 137 -22.83 -22.33 -2.63
CA ILE A 137 -24.28 -22.43 -2.37
C ILE A 137 -24.97 -23.24 -3.46
N SER A 138 -24.62 -23.00 -4.73
CA SER A 138 -25.16 -23.73 -5.87
C SER A 138 -24.78 -25.21 -5.82
N MET A 139 -23.53 -25.53 -5.47
CA MET A 139 -23.07 -26.91 -5.32
C MET A 139 -23.73 -27.64 -4.16
N LEU A 140 -23.93 -26.97 -3.02
CA LEU A 140 -24.68 -27.53 -1.88
C LEU A 140 -26.14 -27.77 -2.27
N TYR A 141 -26.77 -26.82 -2.97
CA TYR A 141 -28.13 -26.99 -3.47
C TYR A 141 -28.24 -28.20 -4.39
N ILE A 142 -27.38 -28.30 -5.41
CA ILE A 142 -27.37 -29.44 -6.34
C ILE A 142 -27.15 -30.75 -5.59
N ARG A 143 -26.18 -30.78 -4.65
CA ARG A 143 -25.85 -32.00 -3.92
C ARG A 143 -27.01 -32.53 -3.08
N PHE A 144 -27.71 -31.66 -2.36
CA PHE A 144 -28.72 -32.10 -1.39
C PHE A 144 -30.14 -32.16 -1.95
N PHE A 145 -30.46 -31.34 -2.96
CA PHE A 145 -31.84 -31.16 -3.44
C PHE A 145 -32.08 -31.68 -4.86
N THR A 146 -31.08 -32.28 -5.52
CA THR A 146 -31.26 -32.85 -6.86
C THR A 146 -30.75 -34.29 -6.94
N ASP A 147 -31.52 -35.18 -7.58
CA ASP A 147 -31.15 -36.60 -7.76
C ASP A 147 -29.85 -36.76 -8.55
N TRP A 148 -29.60 -35.84 -9.49
CA TRP A 148 -28.34 -35.80 -10.24
C TRP A 148 -27.14 -35.59 -9.31
N GLY A 149 -27.25 -34.66 -8.35
CA GLY A 149 -26.18 -34.34 -7.41
C GLY A 149 -25.87 -35.50 -6.47
N TRP A 150 -26.88 -36.28 -6.07
CA TRP A 150 -26.71 -37.49 -5.27
C TRP A 150 -25.86 -38.54 -5.98
N THR A 151 -26.06 -38.69 -7.29
CA THR A 151 -25.44 -39.74 -8.11
C THR A 151 -24.07 -39.36 -8.66
N ASN A 152 -23.87 -38.10 -9.04
CA ASN A 152 -22.68 -37.67 -9.81
C ASN A 152 -21.61 -36.98 -8.97
N ILE A 153 -21.95 -36.45 -7.80
CA ILE A 153 -20.97 -35.76 -6.94
C ILE A 153 -20.30 -36.81 -6.03
N PRO A 154 -18.96 -37.01 -6.15
CA PRO A 154 -18.24 -37.98 -5.33
C PRO A 154 -18.21 -37.56 -3.86
N ASN A 155 -18.19 -38.53 -2.95
CA ASN A 155 -18.09 -38.31 -1.51
C ASN A 155 -16.89 -39.09 -0.96
N LEU A 156 -16.24 -38.58 0.09
CA LEU A 156 -15.12 -39.26 0.73
C LEU A 156 -15.59 -40.16 1.88
N LEU A 157 -16.30 -39.58 2.84
CA LEU A 157 -16.74 -40.15 4.11
C LEU A 157 -18.24 -39.90 4.34
N ILE A 158 -18.70 -38.67 4.11
CA ILE A 158 -20.09 -38.27 4.33
C ILE A 158 -20.65 -37.52 3.11
N PRO A 159 -21.96 -37.59 2.83
CA PRO A 159 -22.57 -36.85 1.72
C PRO A 159 -22.23 -35.35 1.75
N GLY A 160 -21.60 -34.87 0.67
CA GLY A 160 -21.28 -33.44 0.49
C GLY A 160 -19.96 -32.97 1.11
N ASP A 161 -19.16 -33.84 1.71
CA ASP A 161 -17.86 -33.46 2.28
C ASP A 161 -16.88 -32.90 1.25
N THR A 162 -16.81 -33.49 0.05
CA THR A 162 -15.98 -33.01 -1.06
C THR A 162 -16.34 -31.59 -1.48
N VAL A 163 -17.64 -31.26 -1.52
CA VAL A 163 -18.13 -29.92 -1.85
C VAL A 163 -17.68 -28.92 -0.78
N ILE A 164 -17.79 -29.29 0.50
CA ILE A 164 -17.39 -28.43 1.61
C ILE A 164 -15.88 -28.21 1.60
N ILE A 165 -15.08 -29.27 1.51
CA ILE A 165 -13.60 -29.20 1.53
C ILE A 165 -13.10 -28.36 0.35
N LEU A 166 -13.55 -28.66 -0.87
CA LEU A 166 -13.12 -27.92 -2.06
C LEU A 166 -13.67 -26.49 -2.09
N GLY A 167 -14.82 -26.23 -1.45
CA GLY A 167 -15.35 -24.88 -1.23
C GLY A 167 -14.51 -24.05 -0.26
N ILE A 168 -14.09 -24.64 0.86
CA ILE A 168 -13.19 -23.98 1.83
C ILE A 168 -11.86 -23.63 1.16
N LEU A 169 -11.28 -24.55 0.39
CA LEU A 169 -10.04 -24.31 -0.34
C LEU A 169 -10.19 -23.21 -1.40
N GLY A 170 -11.32 -23.17 -2.12
CA GLY A 170 -11.62 -22.10 -3.08
C GLY A 170 -11.69 -20.72 -2.40
N ASN A 171 -12.46 -20.61 -1.32
CA ASN A 171 -12.55 -19.37 -0.54
C ASN A 171 -11.21 -18.92 0.04
N LEU A 172 -10.38 -19.85 0.52
CA LEU A 172 -9.04 -19.56 1.02
C LEU A 172 -8.18 -18.93 -0.08
N LEU A 173 -8.27 -19.48 -1.30
CA LEU A 173 -7.52 -18.99 -2.45
C LEU A 173 -7.96 -17.57 -2.85
N SER A 174 -9.27 -17.31 -2.91
CA SER A 174 -9.80 -15.96 -3.19
C SER A 174 -9.45 -14.96 -2.08
N ALA A 175 -9.40 -15.39 -0.81
CA ALA A 175 -8.95 -14.56 0.30
C ALA A 175 -7.46 -14.18 0.18
N PHE A 176 -6.60 -15.12 -0.22
CA PHE A 176 -5.20 -14.83 -0.48
C PHE A 176 -5.03 -13.85 -1.65
N LEU A 177 -5.85 -13.95 -2.70
CA LEU A 177 -5.85 -12.98 -3.80
C LEU A 177 -6.24 -11.58 -3.34
N LEU A 178 -7.29 -11.45 -2.54
CA LEU A 178 -7.68 -10.18 -1.95
C LEU A 178 -6.54 -9.60 -1.10
N GLN A 179 -5.95 -10.39 -0.20
CA GLN A 179 -4.85 -9.94 0.64
C GLN A 179 -3.64 -9.50 -0.17
N THR A 180 -3.28 -10.25 -1.21
CA THR A 180 -2.16 -9.90 -2.12
C THR A 180 -2.46 -8.62 -2.89
N SER A 181 -3.72 -8.40 -3.31
CA SER A 181 -4.14 -7.18 -4.00
C SER A 181 -3.98 -5.93 -3.12
N LEU A 182 -4.27 -6.05 -1.82
CA LEU A 182 -4.09 -4.96 -0.85
C LEU A 182 -2.60 -4.68 -0.59
N GLN A 183 -1.75 -5.72 -0.57
CA GLN A 183 -0.31 -5.57 -0.35
C GLN A 183 0.41 -4.82 -1.48
N VAL A 184 -0.13 -4.81 -2.70
CA VAL A 184 0.39 -4.00 -3.83
C VAL A 184 0.55 -2.53 -3.43
N TYR A 185 -0.36 -2.01 -2.61
CA TYR A 185 -0.39 -0.61 -2.20
C TYR A 185 0.46 -0.31 -0.97
N VAL A 186 0.45 -1.19 0.05
CA VAL A 186 1.06 -0.90 1.37
C VAL A 186 2.59 -0.93 1.34
N HIS A 187 3.20 -1.72 0.45
CA HIS A 187 4.64 -1.99 0.50
C HIS A 187 5.45 -1.47 -0.70
N GLU A 188 4.85 -0.69 -1.62
CA GLU A 188 5.48 -0.25 -2.88
C GLU A 188 6.03 -1.40 -3.76
N ARG A 189 5.72 -2.66 -3.43
CA ARG A 189 6.20 -3.88 -4.09
C ARG A 189 5.32 -4.27 -5.29
N GLN A 190 4.99 -3.30 -6.13
CA GLN A 190 4.02 -3.46 -7.22
C GLN A 190 4.40 -4.55 -8.22
N LEU A 191 5.69 -4.66 -8.54
CA LEU A 191 6.18 -5.67 -9.46
C LEU A 191 6.00 -7.09 -8.90
N ALA A 192 6.46 -7.34 -7.68
CA ALA A 192 6.37 -8.65 -7.04
C ALA A 192 4.92 -9.04 -6.75
N ALA A 193 4.12 -8.10 -6.23
CA ALA A 193 2.72 -8.34 -5.92
C ALA A 193 1.90 -8.55 -7.21
N GLY A 194 2.16 -7.79 -8.27
CA GLY A 194 1.53 -8.00 -9.58
C GLY A 194 1.85 -9.38 -10.18
N MET A 195 3.11 -9.84 -10.10
CA MET A 195 3.47 -11.20 -10.53
C MET A 195 2.80 -12.28 -9.67
N ALA A 196 2.76 -12.09 -8.35
CA ALA A 196 2.11 -13.03 -7.43
C ALA A 196 0.60 -13.14 -7.72
N LEU A 197 -0.09 -12.03 -8.01
CA LEU A 197 -1.50 -12.03 -8.40
C LEU A 197 -1.73 -12.83 -9.69
N VAL A 198 -0.88 -12.69 -10.70
CA VAL A 198 -1.00 -13.49 -11.94
C VAL A 198 -0.84 -14.98 -11.65
N VAL A 199 0.15 -15.37 -10.85
CA VAL A 199 0.36 -16.78 -10.47
C VAL A 199 -0.85 -17.33 -9.71
N MET A 200 -1.35 -16.59 -8.74
CA MET A 200 -2.52 -16.99 -7.95
C MET A 200 -3.78 -17.12 -8.81
N LEU A 201 -3.96 -16.24 -9.79
CA LEU A 201 -5.06 -16.29 -10.74
C LEU A 201 -4.99 -17.53 -11.66
N ILE A 202 -3.78 -17.93 -12.06
CA ILE A 202 -3.57 -19.20 -12.80
C ILE A 202 -3.97 -20.40 -11.92
N ILE A 203 -3.55 -20.41 -10.66
CA ILE A 203 -3.89 -21.47 -9.70
C ILE A 203 -5.40 -21.53 -9.48
N GLU A 204 -6.08 -20.39 -9.36
CA GLU A 204 -7.54 -20.34 -9.15
C GLU A 204 -8.32 -20.81 -10.38
N ALA A 205 -7.90 -20.42 -11.58
CA ALA A 205 -8.48 -20.93 -12.82
C ALA A 205 -8.30 -22.45 -12.95
N ALA A 206 -7.10 -22.96 -12.65
CA ALA A 206 -6.82 -24.40 -12.66
C ALA A 206 -7.67 -25.14 -11.62
N PHE A 207 -7.82 -24.57 -10.42
CA PHE A 207 -8.63 -25.15 -9.36
C PHE A 207 -10.13 -25.15 -9.71
N LEU A 208 -10.64 -24.10 -10.36
CA LEU A 208 -12.01 -24.07 -10.85
C LEU A 208 -12.27 -25.14 -11.92
N ILE A 209 -11.36 -25.28 -12.89
CA ILE A 209 -11.45 -26.32 -13.93
C ILE A 209 -11.44 -27.71 -13.28
N PHE A 210 -10.52 -27.94 -12.33
CA PHE A 210 -10.47 -29.17 -11.57
C PHE A 210 -11.79 -29.47 -10.86
N ARG A 211 -12.37 -28.50 -10.14
CA ARG A 211 -13.68 -28.68 -9.48
C ARG A 211 -14.79 -28.96 -10.48
N GLY A 212 -14.81 -28.29 -11.62
CA GLY A 212 -15.79 -28.53 -12.68
C GLY A 212 -15.76 -29.94 -13.23
N LEU A 213 -14.55 -30.48 -13.45
CA LEU A 213 -14.35 -31.86 -13.89
C LEU A 213 -14.66 -32.87 -12.78
N PHE A 214 -14.17 -32.61 -11.56
CA PHE A 214 -14.34 -33.49 -10.41
C PHE A 214 -15.81 -33.65 -9.99
N PHE A 215 -16.61 -32.60 -10.11
CA PHE A 215 -18.05 -32.65 -9.88
C PHE A 215 -18.87 -33.00 -11.12
N ASN A 216 -18.23 -33.34 -12.23
CA ASN A 216 -18.87 -33.71 -13.50
C ASN A 216 -19.90 -32.67 -14.01
N LEU A 217 -19.63 -31.38 -13.82
CA LEU A 217 -20.58 -30.28 -14.11
C LEU A 217 -20.96 -30.16 -15.59
N LEU A 218 -20.20 -30.78 -16.49
CA LEU A 218 -20.51 -30.82 -17.93
C LEU A 218 -21.78 -31.64 -18.23
N SER A 219 -22.10 -32.61 -17.37
CA SER A 219 -23.31 -33.44 -17.50
C SER A 219 -24.51 -32.89 -16.71
N LEU A 220 -24.40 -31.67 -16.19
CA LEU A 220 -25.45 -31.05 -15.40
C LEU A 220 -26.71 -30.84 -16.28
N PRO A 221 -27.92 -31.22 -15.81
CA PRO A 221 -29.15 -31.06 -16.59
C PRO A 221 -29.50 -29.60 -16.89
N ASN A 222 -29.07 -28.68 -16.02
CA ASN A 222 -29.28 -27.25 -16.19
C ASN A 222 -28.19 -26.63 -17.08
N GLN A 223 -28.55 -26.35 -18.33
CA GLN A 223 -27.67 -25.76 -19.34
C GLN A 223 -27.23 -24.31 -19.05
N TYR A 224 -27.89 -23.58 -18.15
CA TYR A 224 -27.62 -22.15 -17.93
C TYR A 224 -26.64 -21.88 -16.78
N LEU A 225 -26.58 -22.75 -15.77
CA LEU A 225 -25.79 -22.50 -14.57
C LEU A 225 -24.29 -22.37 -14.89
N LEU A 226 -23.76 -23.31 -15.68
CA LEU A 226 -22.33 -23.37 -15.98
C LEU A 226 -21.86 -22.16 -16.83
N PRO A 227 -22.55 -21.75 -17.91
CA PRO A 227 -22.21 -20.51 -18.63
C PRO A 227 -22.24 -19.26 -17.75
N ILE A 228 -23.25 -19.11 -16.89
CA ILE A 228 -23.35 -17.94 -15.98
C ILE A 228 -22.15 -17.88 -15.03
N LEU A 229 -21.78 -19.02 -14.43
CA LEU A 229 -20.62 -19.12 -13.56
C LEU A 229 -19.32 -18.79 -14.29
N PHE A 230 -19.14 -19.28 -15.52
CA PHE A 230 -17.96 -18.95 -16.34
C PHE A 230 -17.89 -17.48 -16.71
N VAL A 231 -19.01 -16.84 -17.05
CA VAL A 231 -19.04 -15.40 -17.35
C VAL A 231 -18.71 -14.58 -16.12
N ALA A 232 -19.30 -14.91 -14.96
CA ALA A 232 -19.01 -14.22 -13.70
C ALA A 232 -17.53 -14.35 -13.30
N PHE A 233 -16.99 -15.56 -13.33
CA PHE A 233 -15.57 -15.81 -13.07
C PHE A 233 -14.68 -15.10 -14.08
N GLY A 234 -15.04 -15.13 -15.38
CA GLY A 234 -14.28 -14.50 -16.45
C GLY A 234 -14.17 -12.98 -16.29
N ILE A 235 -15.26 -12.31 -15.92
CA ILE A 235 -15.26 -10.86 -15.65
C ILE A 235 -14.32 -10.55 -14.49
N ALA A 236 -14.48 -11.25 -13.37
CA ALA A 236 -13.65 -11.03 -12.17
C ALA A 236 -12.16 -11.32 -12.43
N THR A 237 -11.87 -12.39 -13.16
CA THR A 237 -10.53 -12.78 -13.63
C THR A 237 -9.91 -11.69 -14.50
N LEU A 238 -10.65 -11.16 -15.49
CA LEU A 238 -10.15 -10.08 -16.36
C LEU A 238 -9.81 -8.81 -15.58
N MET A 239 -10.60 -8.48 -14.56
CA MET A 239 -10.31 -7.34 -13.68
C MET A 239 -9.03 -7.55 -12.88
N VAL A 240 -8.88 -8.69 -12.19
CA VAL A 240 -7.66 -9.00 -11.44
C VAL A 240 -6.45 -9.05 -12.38
N PHE A 241 -6.57 -9.68 -13.53
CA PHE A 241 -5.49 -9.79 -14.53
C PHE A 241 -5.05 -8.43 -15.08
N SER A 242 -6.01 -7.60 -15.52
CA SER A 242 -5.70 -6.27 -16.06
C SER A 242 -5.04 -5.36 -15.01
N GLY A 243 -5.52 -5.38 -13.77
CA GLY A 243 -4.90 -4.65 -12.67
C GLY A 243 -3.50 -5.19 -12.33
N SER A 244 -3.28 -6.50 -12.39
CA SER A 244 -1.96 -7.13 -12.19
C SER A 244 -0.96 -6.72 -13.27
N LEU A 245 -1.39 -6.70 -14.54
CA LEU A 245 -0.55 -6.26 -15.66
C LEU A 245 -0.14 -4.79 -15.52
N LEU A 246 -1.08 -3.94 -15.10
CA LEU A 246 -0.80 -2.53 -14.79
C LEU A 246 0.19 -2.41 -13.62
N ALA A 247 0.03 -3.20 -12.56
CA ALA A 247 0.97 -3.22 -11.43
C ALA A 247 2.40 -3.61 -11.84
N ILE A 248 2.53 -4.65 -12.68
CA ILE A 248 3.82 -5.09 -13.24
C ILE A 248 4.43 -3.96 -14.08
N ARG A 249 3.65 -3.36 -14.99
CA ARG A 249 4.12 -2.28 -15.86
C ARG A 249 4.59 -1.05 -15.06
N THR A 250 3.81 -0.63 -14.06
CA THR A 250 4.14 0.51 -13.20
C THR A 250 5.38 0.19 -12.35
N GLY A 251 5.44 -1.00 -11.76
CA GLY A 251 6.61 -1.45 -10.99
C GLY A 251 7.89 -1.49 -11.83
N TYR A 252 7.81 -1.95 -13.08
CA TYR A 252 8.96 -1.93 -14.00
C TYR A 252 9.40 -0.51 -14.34
N LYS A 253 8.45 0.40 -14.62
CA LYS A 253 8.75 1.82 -14.89
C LYS A 253 9.42 2.49 -13.68
N LYS A 254 8.91 2.26 -12.46
CA LYS A 254 9.51 2.75 -11.20
C LYS A 254 10.95 2.24 -11.04
N ARG A 255 11.18 0.94 -11.25
CA ARG A 255 12.51 0.34 -11.18
C ARG A 255 13.49 0.97 -12.19
N LYS A 256 13.04 1.17 -13.44
CA LYS A 256 13.85 1.80 -14.49
C LYS A 256 14.20 3.25 -14.14
N GLN A 257 13.25 4.03 -13.60
CA GLN A 257 13.48 5.42 -13.20
C GLN A 257 14.51 5.51 -12.05
N ILE A 258 14.41 4.64 -11.04
CA ILE A 258 15.40 4.56 -9.96
C ILE A 258 16.79 4.20 -10.52
N GLN A 259 16.87 3.22 -11.41
CA GLN A 259 18.14 2.80 -12.00
C GLN A 259 18.77 3.93 -12.85
N ALA A 260 17.99 4.58 -13.70
CA ALA A 260 18.46 5.71 -14.49
C ALA A 260 18.95 6.88 -13.62
N ALA A 261 18.24 7.19 -12.53
CA ALA A 261 18.65 8.22 -11.58
C ALA A 261 19.97 7.87 -10.87
N LYS A 262 20.21 6.58 -10.59
CA LYS A 262 21.49 6.12 -10.03
C LYS A 262 22.63 6.25 -11.05
N GLU A 263 22.39 5.86 -12.29
CA GLU A 263 23.37 5.96 -13.38
C GLU A 263 23.73 7.43 -13.68
N GLU A 264 22.74 8.30 -13.77
CA GLU A 264 22.93 9.74 -14.04
C GLU A 264 23.73 10.45 -12.94
N LEU A 265 23.57 10.01 -11.69
CA LEU A 265 24.30 10.56 -10.55
C LEU A 265 25.60 9.81 -10.22
N GLY A 266 25.99 8.82 -11.01
CA GLY A 266 27.19 8.01 -10.75
C GLY A 266 27.12 7.26 -9.41
N LEU A 267 25.92 6.94 -8.93
CA LEU A 267 25.66 6.20 -7.68
C LEU A 267 25.58 4.68 -7.90
N THR A 268 25.96 4.21 -9.09
CA THR A 268 26.14 2.79 -9.40
C THR A 268 27.45 2.30 -8.81
N ASP A 269 27.39 1.71 -7.63
CA ASP A 269 28.38 0.74 -7.15
C ASP A 269 28.14 -0.63 -7.83
#